data_AF-A0A2H9SEQ8-F1
#
_entry.id   AF-A0A2H9SEQ8-F1
#
_cell.length_a   1.000
_cell.length_b   1.000
_cell.length_c   1.000
_cell.angle_alpha   90.00
_cell.angle_beta   90.00
_cell.angle_gamma   90.00
#
_symmetry.space_group_name_H-M   'P 1'
#
loop_
_entity.id
_entity.type
_entity.pdbx_description
1 polymer ?
#
loop_
_entity_poly.entity_id
_entity_poly.type
_entity_poly.pdbx_seq_one_letter_code
_entity_poly.pdbx_strand_id
1 'polypeptide(L)'
;MANDRFYLNYGGPGGWWLKSDENAIKQLDNICKQHYGPPNRTKTWVTRGLTVTVHTYGIHRGLQIEIPDNADDDTRQLYYDLRKKAKEFCAKDYFILGNNCVTSVAAILHALDPTIINKYYVFPWTFDAAIQHYLYPTVVKPFLDVYEKKIHNESSTRSDSFRMKLKEIKSSKDIIKTAHSQNDRQRERTKSALLELHWVIQDNHGVLHPTPKAPVDFSLGLNKYNHEVKKTTQLKWLYEKENLDAHVIFKDAPNYITAIERIKNQIPRELFSKITNAMADWEKQDSIDNQSISDEEIYTDLESNLSDDLGNTDVIYTDEDDIFGDDDMGSKNHGM
;
A
#
# COMPACT_ATOMS: atom_id res chain seq x y z
N MET A 1 22.36 0.59 -19.68
CA MET A 1 22.77 1.97 -19.99
C MET A 1 22.64 2.75 -18.68
N ALA A 2 22.95 4.04 -18.59
CA ALA A 2 22.75 4.74 -17.31
C ALA A 2 21.29 5.20 -17.23
N ASN A 3 20.58 4.82 -16.16
CA ASN A 3 19.23 5.32 -15.87
C ASN A 3 19.25 6.87 -15.89
N ASP A 4 18.47 7.48 -16.79
CA ASP A 4 18.32 8.94 -16.85
C ASP A 4 17.60 9.43 -15.58
N ARG A 5 18.01 10.60 -15.09
CA ARG A 5 17.52 11.15 -13.83
C ARG A 5 17.61 12.66 -13.82
N PHE A 6 16.76 13.31 -13.03
CA PHE A 6 16.95 14.72 -12.72
C PHE A 6 16.75 14.98 -11.23
N TYR A 7 17.46 15.99 -10.73
CA TYR A 7 17.37 16.49 -9.36
C TYR A 7 16.97 17.95 -9.35
N LEU A 8 15.91 18.26 -8.62
CA LEU A 8 15.35 19.58 -8.39
C LEU A 8 15.75 20.07 -6.99
N ASN A 9 16.45 21.19 -6.96
CA ASN A 9 17.00 21.85 -5.77
C ASN A 9 16.62 23.35 -5.73
N TYR A 10 15.38 23.67 -6.11
CA TYR A 10 14.99 25.06 -6.31
C TYR A 10 15.08 25.87 -5.01
N GLY A 11 15.77 27.02 -5.04
CA GLY A 11 16.04 27.84 -3.85
C GLY A 11 17.03 27.22 -2.83
N GLY A 12 17.61 26.07 -3.14
CA GLY A 12 18.65 25.44 -2.33
C GLY A 12 20.05 26.03 -2.60
N PRO A 13 21.05 25.63 -1.80
CA PRO A 13 22.43 26.10 -1.91
C PRO A 13 23.09 25.62 -3.22
N GLY A 14 24.12 26.33 -3.66
CA GLY A 14 24.87 26.04 -4.88
C GLY A 14 24.36 26.72 -6.16
N GLY A 15 23.21 27.42 -6.11
CA GLY A 15 22.72 28.23 -7.23
C GLY A 15 22.28 27.42 -8.46
N TRP A 16 22.22 26.09 -8.34
CA TRP A 16 21.79 25.19 -9.40
C TRP A 16 20.48 24.51 -8.99
N TRP A 17 19.41 24.84 -9.71
CA TRP A 17 18.07 24.42 -9.31
C TRP A 17 17.60 23.14 -9.99
N LEU A 18 18.15 22.79 -11.16
CA LEU A 18 17.84 21.55 -11.87
C LEU A 18 19.09 20.96 -12.51
N LYS A 19 19.40 19.70 -12.25
CA LYS A 19 20.51 18.95 -12.88
C LYS A 19 20.08 17.56 -13.28
N SER A 20 20.67 17.05 -14.36
CA SER A 20 20.46 15.67 -14.82
C SER A 20 21.76 14.85 -14.91
N ASP A 21 22.91 15.53 -14.79
CA ASP A 21 24.21 14.88 -14.74
C ASP A 21 24.46 14.29 -13.35
N GLU A 22 24.87 13.02 -13.28
CA GLU A 22 25.03 12.30 -12.02
C GLU A 22 26.05 12.96 -11.08
N ASN A 23 27.17 13.47 -11.62
CA ASN A 23 28.19 14.13 -10.81
C ASN A 23 27.68 15.47 -10.27
N ALA A 24 26.98 16.25 -11.09
CA ALA A 24 26.36 17.49 -10.66
C ALA A 24 25.26 17.25 -9.60
N ILE A 25 24.49 16.17 -9.72
CA ILE A 25 23.50 15.76 -8.72
C ILE A 25 24.19 15.40 -7.40
N LYS A 26 25.23 14.57 -7.43
CA LYS A 26 26.02 14.23 -6.22
C LYS A 26 26.63 15.46 -5.57
N GLN A 27 27.15 16.38 -6.39
CA GLN A 27 27.70 17.63 -5.89
C GLN A 27 26.63 18.48 -5.21
N LEU A 28 25.44 18.61 -5.80
CA LEU A 28 24.33 19.34 -5.19
C LEU A 28 23.85 18.72 -3.89
N ASP A 29 23.69 17.40 -3.86
CA ASP A 29 23.32 16.68 -2.63
C ASP A 29 24.36 16.92 -1.52
N ASN A 30 25.66 16.87 -1.85
CA ASN A 30 26.73 17.19 -0.89
C ASN A 30 26.66 18.64 -0.39
N ILE A 31 26.42 19.61 -1.28
CA ILE A 31 26.27 21.02 -0.90
C ILE A 31 25.06 21.21 0.03
N CYS A 32 23.92 20.56 -0.27
CA CYS A 32 22.75 20.57 0.60
C CYS A 32 23.06 19.96 1.98
N LYS A 33 23.79 18.83 2.01
CA LYS A 33 24.21 18.18 3.25
C LYS A 33 25.17 19.03 4.09
N GLN A 34 26.08 19.76 3.45
CA GLN A 34 26.99 20.68 4.14
C GLN A 34 26.25 21.89 4.70
N HIS A 35 25.28 22.44 3.96
CA HIS A 35 24.59 23.67 4.33
C HIS A 35 23.48 23.44 5.37
N TYR A 36 22.68 22.37 5.21
CA TYR A 36 21.54 22.09 6.07
C TYR A 36 21.76 20.92 7.04
N GLY A 37 22.87 20.19 6.93
CA GLY A 37 23.03 18.87 7.53
C GLY A 37 22.47 17.75 6.65
N PRO A 38 22.69 16.47 7.00
CA PRO A 38 22.07 15.34 6.30
C PRO A 38 20.54 15.49 6.27
N PRO A 39 19.85 14.99 5.23
CA PRO A 39 18.41 15.14 5.15
C PRO A 39 17.78 14.43 6.35
N ASN A 40 17.00 15.19 7.14
CA ASN A 40 16.25 14.67 8.28
C ASN A 40 15.27 13.58 7.84
N ARG A 41 14.89 13.59 6.56
CA ARG A 41 14.01 12.59 5.96
C ARG A 41 14.30 12.45 4.47
N THR A 42 14.36 11.22 3.97
CA THR A 42 14.40 10.91 2.54
C THR A 42 13.32 9.88 2.24
N LYS A 43 12.45 10.16 1.27
CA LYS A 43 11.29 9.33 0.96
C LYS A 43 11.33 8.91 -0.51
N THR A 44 11.37 7.61 -0.77
CA THR A 44 11.46 7.03 -2.11
C THR A 44 10.29 6.09 -2.39
N TRP A 45 9.65 6.23 -3.55
CA TRP A 45 8.59 5.33 -4.01
C TRP A 45 8.57 5.25 -5.54
N VAL A 46 7.79 4.31 -6.08
CA VAL A 46 7.57 4.18 -7.53
C VAL A 46 6.12 4.55 -7.82
N THR A 47 5.91 5.40 -8.82
CA THR A 47 4.57 5.71 -9.35
C THR A 47 4.66 5.98 -10.84
N ARG A 48 3.68 5.50 -11.61
CA ARG A 48 3.64 5.63 -13.07
C ARG A 48 4.96 5.26 -13.76
N GLY A 49 5.60 4.18 -13.31
CA GLY A 49 6.87 3.69 -13.86
C GLY A 49 8.12 4.50 -13.48
N LEU A 50 7.98 5.58 -12.70
CA LEU A 50 9.10 6.45 -12.29
C LEU A 50 9.46 6.25 -10.83
N THR A 51 10.75 6.25 -10.53
CA THR A 51 11.23 6.29 -9.13
C THR A 51 11.31 7.74 -8.69
N VAL A 52 10.61 8.04 -7.60
CA VAL A 52 10.51 9.39 -7.03
C VAL A 52 11.21 9.39 -5.68
N THR A 53 12.16 10.29 -5.47
CA THR A 53 12.80 10.50 -4.17
C THR A 53 12.67 11.95 -3.72
N VAL A 54 12.06 12.18 -2.57
CA VAL A 54 11.98 13.49 -1.94
C VAL A 54 12.96 13.57 -0.77
N HIS A 55 13.80 14.59 -0.78
CA HIS A 55 14.77 14.89 0.27
C HIS A 55 14.28 16.06 1.13
N THR A 56 14.29 15.89 2.44
CA THR A 56 13.84 16.89 3.42
C THR A 56 15.03 17.34 4.27
N TYR A 57 15.46 18.58 4.07
CA TYR A 57 16.54 19.23 4.83
C TYR A 57 15.96 20.39 5.65
N GLY A 58 15.46 20.11 6.87
CA GLY A 58 14.73 21.13 7.66
C GLY A 58 13.50 21.67 6.90
N ILE A 59 13.53 22.95 6.50
CA ILE A 59 12.48 23.58 5.68
C ILE A 59 12.66 23.36 4.16
N HIS A 60 13.84 22.92 3.71
CA HIS A 60 14.16 22.76 2.30
C HIS A 60 13.72 21.40 1.75
N ARG A 61 13.20 21.37 0.52
CA ARG A 61 12.75 20.15 -0.17
C ARG A 61 13.49 20.00 -1.50
N GLY A 62 14.13 18.86 -1.69
CA GLY A 62 14.69 18.41 -2.96
C GLY A 62 13.88 17.27 -3.55
N LEU A 63 13.90 17.11 -4.87
CA LEU A 63 13.19 16.05 -5.58
C LEU A 63 14.11 15.42 -6.63
N GLN A 64 14.24 14.09 -6.59
CA GLN A 64 14.88 13.29 -7.63
C GLN A 64 13.81 12.46 -8.34
N ILE A 65 13.88 12.41 -9.66
CA ILE A 65 13.08 11.51 -10.49
C ILE A 65 14.04 10.67 -11.34
N GLU A 66 13.87 9.36 -11.31
CA GLU A 66 14.65 8.41 -12.12
C GLU A 66 13.69 7.61 -13.00
N ILE A 67 14.08 7.40 -14.25
CA ILE A 67 13.37 6.56 -15.21
C ILE A 67 14.17 5.26 -15.44
N PRO A 68 13.52 4.07 -15.44
CA PRO A 68 14.21 2.82 -15.72
C PRO A 68 14.58 2.70 -17.20
N ASP A 69 15.71 2.03 -17.50
CA ASP A 69 16.20 1.80 -18.87
C ASP A 69 15.11 1.20 -19.81
N ASN A 70 14.24 0.34 -19.27
CA ASN A 70 13.18 -0.37 -19.99
C ASN A 70 11.79 0.28 -19.88
N ALA A 71 11.71 1.58 -19.55
CA ALA A 71 10.45 2.31 -19.54
C ALA A 71 9.77 2.32 -20.91
N ASP A 72 8.44 2.16 -20.90
CA ASP A 72 7.58 2.39 -22.08
C ASP A 72 7.58 3.86 -22.53
N ASP A 73 7.08 4.10 -23.74
CA ASP A 73 7.07 5.44 -24.35
C ASP A 73 6.25 6.45 -23.55
N ASP A 74 5.15 6.02 -22.94
CA ASP A 74 4.28 6.88 -22.12
C ASP A 74 4.99 7.35 -20.84
N THR A 75 5.66 6.44 -20.14
CA THR A 75 6.47 6.73 -18.94
C THR A 75 7.64 7.64 -19.30
N ARG A 76 8.26 7.41 -20.46
CA ARG A 76 9.36 8.23 -20.98
C ARG A 76 8.91 9.65 -21.34
N GLN A 77 7.77 9.78 -22.01
CA GLN A 77 7.18 11.07 -22.33
C GLN A 77 6.83 11.83 -21.04
N LEU A 78 6.19 11.16 -20.08
CA LEU A 78 5.88 11.72 -18.76
C LEU A 78 7.14 12.23 -18.06
N TYR A 79 8.22 11.46 -18.04
CA TYR A 79 9.49 11.87 -17.45
C TYR A 79 10.02 13.18 -18.06
N TYR A 80 10.02 13.30 -19.38
CA TYR A 80 10.49 14.50 -20.07
C TYR A 80 9.56 15.71 -19.83
N ASP A 81 8.26 15.49 -19.74
CA ASP A 81 7.29 16.53 -19.40
C ASP A 81 7.49 17.06 -17.98
N LEU A 82 7.72 16.16 -17.01
CA LEU A 82 8.05 16.54 -15.63
C LEU A 82 9.35 17.34 -15.56
N ARG A 83 10.38 16.92 -16.30
CA ARG A 83 11.66 17.62 -16.38
C ARG A 83 11.50 19.01 -17.01
N LYS A 84 10.71 19.13 -18.08
CA LYS A 84 10.39 20.41 -18.72
C LYS A 84 9.66 21.33 -17.75
N LYS A 85 8.66 20.82 -17.04
CA LYS A 85 7.91 21.58 -16.03
C LYS A 85 8.79 22.04 -14.87
N ALA A 86 9.73 21.21 -14.42
CA ALA A 86 10.72 21.60 -13.41
C ALA A 86 11.59 22.77 -13.90
N LYS A 87 12.04 22.71 -15.16
CA LYS A 87 12.81 23.80 -15.78
C LYS A 87 12.00 25.09 -15.88
N GLU A 88 10.75 25.01 -16.29
CA GLU A 88 9.83 26.15 -16.35
C GLU A 88 9.57 26.76 -14.98
N PHE A 89 9.44 25.93 -13.94
CA PHE A 89 9.26 26.40 -12.57
C PHE A 89 10.51 27.13 -12.06
N CYS A 90 11.69 26.55 -12.31
CA CYS A 90 12.98 27.15 -11.97
C CYS A 90 13.30 28.42 -12.77
N ALA A 91 12.58 28.75 -13.83
CA ALA A 91 12.80 30.00 -14.57
C ALA A 91 12.11 31.21 -13.93
N LYS A 92 11.25 31.00 -12.92
CA LYS A 92 10.51 32.04 -12.21
C LYS A 92 11.31 32.60 -11.03
N ASP A 93 10.96 33.79 -10.56
CA ASP A 93 11.60 34.41 -9.39
C ASP A 93 11.26 33.71 -8.08
N TYR A 94 12.25 33.50 -7.22
CA TYR A 94 12.04 32.85 -5.93
C TYR A 94 11.28 33.75 -4.95
N PHE A 95 10.20 33.21 -4.37
CA PHE A 95 9.42 33.85 -3.32
C PHE A 95 9.25 32.88 -2.15
N ILE A 96 9.54 33.35 -0.92
CA ILE A 96 9.35 32.56 0.31
C ILE A 96 7.94 31.99 0.39
N LEU A 97 6.94 32.73 -0.09
CA LEU A 97 5.56 32.29 -0.19
C LEU A 97 5.18 32.12 -1.67
N GLY A 98 4.90 30.89 -2.10
CA GLY A 98 4.28 30.59 -3.40
C GLY A 98 5.21 30.11 -4.52
N ASN A 99 6.49 30.50 -4.54
CA ASN A 99 7.46 30.04 -5.55
C ASN A 99 8.81 29.72 -4.89
N ASN A 100 8.86 28.60 -4.20
CA ASN A 100 9.97 28.13 -3.36
C ASN A 100 10.25 26.64 -3.56
N CYS A 101 11.20 26.10 -2.79
CA CYS A 101 11.56 24.69 -2.83
C CYS A 101 10.35 23.76 -2.65
N VAL A 102 9.48 24.01 -1.66
CA VAL A 102 8.30 23.18 -1.35
C VAL A 102 7.28 23.19 -2.49
N THR A 103 6.92 24.38 -2.96
CA THR A 103 5.93 24.55 -4.04
C THR A 103 6.45 24.02 -5.38
N SER A 104 7.76 24.07 -5.63
CA SER A 104 8.38 23.45 -6.80
C SER A 104 8.22 21.93 -6.78
N VAL A 105 8.56 21.28 -5.66
CA VAL A 105 8.40 19.84 -5.52
C VAL A 105 6.92 19.46 -5.63
N ALA A 106 6.03 20.21 -4.96
CA ALA A 106 4.59 19.98 -5.04
C ALA A 106 4.04 20.08 -6.47
N ALA A 107 4.49 21.07 -7.25
CA ALA A 107 4.04 21.25 -8.63
C ALA A 107 4.45 20.09 -9.55
N ILE A 108 5.63 19.50 -9.33
CA ILE A 108 6.09 18.33 -10.08
C ILE A 108 5.35 17.07 -9.63
N LEU A 109 5.18 16.87 -8.33
CA LEU A 109 4.41 15.73 -7.81
C LEU A 109 2.94 15.76 -8.27
N HIS A 110 2.31 16.93 -8.27
CA HIS A 110 0.94 17.09 -8.80
C HIS A 110 0.86 16.84 -10.31
N ALA A 111 1.91 17.18 -11.07
CA ALA A 111 1.97 16.91 -12.50
C ALA A 111 2.16 15.41 -12.81
N LEU A 112 2.89 14.71 -11.93
CA LEU A 112 3.08 13.28 -11.99
C LEU A 112 1.75 12.57 -11.71
N ASP A 113 1.11 12.93 -10.60
CA ASP A 113 -0.18 12.42 -10.18
C ASP A 113 -0.87 13.46 -9.27
N PRO A 114 -2.03 14.02 -9.70
CA PRO A 114 -2.77 15.01 -8.92
C PRO A 114 -3.20 14.56 -7.52
N THR A 115 -3.29 13.25 -7.29
CA THR A 115 -3.64 12.69 -5.98
C THR A 115 -2.52 12.82 -4.95
N ILE A 116 -1.26 12.98 -5.41
CA ILE A 116 -0.08 13.07 -4.51
C ILE A 116 -0.15 14.31 -3.63
N ILE A 117 -0.47 15.46 -4.22
CA ILE A 117 -0.51 16.72 -3.51
C ILE A 117 -1.40 17.73 -4.23
N ASN A 118 -2.15 18.52 -3.47
CA ASN A 118 -2.91 19.63 -4.03
C ASN A 118 -1.96 20.77 -4.46
N LYS A 119 -2.17 21.32 -5.65
CA LYS A 119 -1.37 22.41 -6.24
C LYS A 119 -1.46 23.74 -5.49
N TYR A 120 -2.49 23.95 -4.67
CA TYR A 120 -2.74 25.23 -4.00
C TYR A 120 -2.46 25.10 -2.51
N TYR A 121 -1.47 25.88 -2.04
CA TYR A 121 -1.05 26.03 -0.63
C TYR A 121 -0.36 24.82 0.00
N VAL A 122 0.96 24.87 -0.04
CA VAL A 122 1.78 23.84 0.57
C VAL A 122 2.84 24.48 1.46
N PHE A 123 2.58 24.47 2.77
CA PHE A 123 3.61 24.73 3.78
C PHE A 123 4.50 23.49 3.92
N PRO A 124 5.76 23.63 4.40
CA PRO A 124 6.67 22.49 4.56
C PRO A 124 6.06 21.33 5.37
N TRP A 125 5.30 21.64 6.43
CA TRP A 125 4.66 20.62 7.28
C TRP A 125 3.43 19.99 6.63
N THR A 126 2.63 20.74 5.86
CA THR A 126 1.49 20.15 5.12
C THR A 126 1.97 19.31 3.94
N PHE A 127 3.04 19.75 3.25
CA PHE A 127 3.77 18.93 2.29
C PHE A 127 4.21 17.62 2.94
N ASP A 128 4.86 17.74 4.10
CA ASP A 128 5.49 16.61 4.76
C ASP A 128 4.52 15.56 5.29
N ALA A 129 3.34 16.00 5.75
CA ALA A 129 2.23 15.16 6.14
C ALA A 129 1.60 14.50 4.90
N ALA A 130 1.38 15.25 3.82
CA ALA A 130 0.84 14.71 2.57
C ALA A 130 1.73 13.57 2.01
N ILE A 131 3.05 13.79 1.97
CA ILE A 131 3.97 12.75 1.47
C ILE A 131 4.21 11.61 2.46
N GLN A 132 3.87 11.76 3.75
CA GLN A 132 3.92 10.65 4.71
C GLN A 132 2.93 9.53 4.33
N HIS A 133 1.81 9.89 3.70
CA HIS A 133 0.81 8.92 3.23
C HIS A 133 1.29 8.06 2.06
N TYR A 134 2.34 8.47 1.34
CA TYR A 134 2.88 7.75 0.17
C TYR A 134 4.01 6.76 0.52
N LEU A 135 4.28 6.52 1.80
CA LEU A 135 5.29 5.55 2.29
C LEU A 135 4.73 4.30 2.90
N TYR A 136 3.46 4.36 3.27
CA TYR A 136 2.70 3.17 3.51
C TYR A 136 1.90 3.00 2.23
N PRO A 137 1.84 1.79 1.63
CA PRO A 137 0.63 1.48 0.89
C PRO A 137 -0.54 1.99 1.75
N THR A 138 -1.53 2.68 1.20
CA THR A 138 -2.74 3.10 1.95
C THR A 138 -3.32 1.96 2.80
N VAL A 139 -3.02 0.74 2.37
CA VAL A 139 -3.20 -0.58 2.96
C VAL A 139 -2.40 -0.90 4.24
N VAL A 140 -1.29 -0.25 4.57
CA VAL A 140 -0.44 -0.66 5.71
C VAL A 140 -0.69 0.19 6.95
N LYS A 141 -1.03 1.47 6.81
CA LYS A 141 -1.20 2.36 7.95
C LYS A 141 -2.37 1.95 8.88
N PRO A 142 -3.61 1.74 8.38
CA PRO A 142 -4.71 1.30 9.25
C PRO A 142 -4.39 -0.04 9.96
N PHE A 143 -3.64 -0.91 9.27
CA PHE A 143 -3.14 -2.14 9.84
C PHE A 143 -2.13 -1.91 10.98
N LEU A 144 -1.14 -1.05 10.76
CA LEU A 144 -0.12 -0.77 11.77
C LEU A 144 -0.73 -0.12 13.02
N ASP A 145 -1.68 0.79 12.86
CA ASP A 145 -2.35 1.44 13.99
C ASP A 145 -3.03 0.41 14.92
N VAL A 146 -3.75 -0.58 14.35
CA VAL A 146 -4.37 -1.68 15.11
C VAL A 146 -3.32 -2.66 15.66
N TYR A 147 -2.31 -2.99 14.86
CA TYR A 147 -1.25 -3.93 15.23
C TYR A 147 -0.38 -3.41 16.40
N GLU A 148 -0.01 -2.13 16.39
CA GLU A 148 0.75 -1.46 17.45
C GLU A 148 -0.05 -1.37 18.75
N LYS A 149 -1.36 -1.09 18.67
CA LYS A 149 -2.26 -1.13 19.84
C LYS A 149 -2.24 -2.51 20.51
N LYS A 150 -2.24 -3.60 19.74
CA LYS A 150 -2.13 -4.96 20.29
C LYS A 150 -0.76 -5.20 20.95
N ILE A 151 0.32 -4.77 20.31
CA ILE A 151 1.67 -4.84 20.90
C ILE A 151 1.71 -4.11 22.24
N HIS A 152 1.15 -2.90 22.30
CA HIS A 152 1.12 -2.09 23.53
C HIS A 152 0.34 -2.77 24.64
N ASN A 153 -0.86 -3.27 24.35
CA ASN A 153 -1.70 -4.00 25.31
C ASN A 153 -1.02 -5.25 25.88
N GLU A 154 -0.23 -5.95 25.07
CA GLU A 154 0.55 -7.09 25.55
C GLU A 154 1.77 -6.65 26.37
N SER A 155 2.45 -5.57 25.97
CA SER A 155 3.65 -5.08 26.64
C SER A 155 3.38 -4.47 28.01
N SER A 156 2.20 -3.87 28.24
CA SER A 156 1.79 -3.35 29.55
C SER A 156 1.63 -4.44 30.62
N THR A 157 1.71 -5.72 30.25
CA THR A 157 1.57 -6.85 31.17
C THR A 157 2.89 -7.57 31.51
N ARG A 158 4.03 -7.23 30.88
CA ARG A 158 5.31 -7.98 31.04
C ARG A 158 6.57 -7.11 30.93
N SER A 159 7.61 -7.49 31.69
CA SER A 159 8.90 -6.80 31.80
C SER A 159 9.63 -6.60 30.46
N ASP A 160 10.26 -5.43 30.31
CA ASP A 160 10.98 -4.91 29.13
C ASP A 160 12.05 -5.83 28.50
N SER A 161 12.48 -6.89 29.18
CA SER A 161 13.52 -7.82 28.72
C SER A 161 13.13 -8.70 27.53
N PHE A 162 11.86 -8.67 27.09
CA PHE A 162 11.33 -9.50 26.01
C PHE A 162 10.95 -8.74 24.72
N ARG A 163 11.58 -7.58 24.45
CA ARG A 163 11.54 -6.94 23.12
C ARG A 163 12.29 -7.79 22.10
N MET A 164 11.70 -8.94 21.72
CA MET A 164 12.10 -9.67 20.53
C MET A 164 12.10 -8.69 19.36
N LYS A 165 13.11 -8.79 18.48
CA LYS A 165 13.18 -8.02 17.23
C LYS A 165 11.92 -8.32 16.42
N LEU A 166 10.91 -7.46 16.56
CA LEU A 166 9.71 -7.53 15.75
C LEU A 166 10.15 -7.34 14.30
N LYS A 167 9.65 -8.21 13.43
CA LYS A 167 9.89 -8.05 12.02
C LYS A 167 9.19 -6.78 11.57
N GLU A 168 9.93 -5.89 10.92
CA GLU A 168 9.40 -4.63 10.42
C GLU A 168 8.37 -4.91 9.31
N ILE A 169 7.15 -4.42 9.45
CA ILE A 169 6.06 -4.56 8.47
C ILE A 169 6.05 -3.30 7.60
N LYS A 170 6.40 -3.44 6.32
CA LYS A 170 6.52 -2.31 5.38
C LYS A 170 5.52 -2.37 4.23
N SER A 171 4.93 -3.54 3.99
CA SER A 171 4.12 -3.79 2.80
C SER A 171 2.98 -4.77 3.07
N SER A 172 1.97 -4.80 2.20
CA SER A 172 0.91 -5.82 2.22
C SER A 172 1.48 -7.24 2.16
N LYS A 173 2.58 -7.42 1.42
CA LYS A 173 3.31 -8.70 1.35
C LYS A 173 3.90 -9.10 2.70
N ASP A 174 4.42 -8.14 3.47
CA ASP A 174 4.92 -8.41 4.81
C ASP A 174 3.79 -8.77 5.78
N ILE A 175 2.64 -8.10 5.66
CA ILE A 175 1.42 -8.43 6.43
C ILE A 175 1.02 -9.88 6.15
N ILE A 176 0.84 -10.25 4.89
CA ILE A 176 0.46 -11.62 4.47
C ILE A 176 1.50 -12.63 4.97
N LYS A 177 2.79 -12.40 4.71
CA LYS A 177 3.86 -13.32 5.14
C LYS A 177 3.91 -13.49 6.67
N THR A 178 3.63 -12.44 7.43
CA THR A 178 3.65 -12.49 8.90
C THR A 178 2.40 -13.20 9.43
N ALA A 179 1.24 -13.00 8.80
CA ALA A 179 -0.02 -13.69 9.11
C ALA A 179 0.08 -15.23 8.94
N HIS A 180 0.98 -15.69 8.07
CA HIS A 180 1.27 -17.10 7.83
C HIS A 180 2.61 -17.57 8.39
N SER A 181 3.32 -16.74 9.17
CA SER A 181 4.60 -17.13 9.76
C SER A 181 4.41 -18.18 10.87
N GLN A 182 5.44 -19.02 11.09
CA GLN A 182 5.46 -20.02 12.16
C GLN A 182 5.71 -19.43 13.57
N ASN A 183 5.85 -18.11 13.69
CA ASN A 183 5.95 -17.47 15.00
C ASN A 183 4.55 -17.24 15.55
N ASP A 184 4.11 -18.11 16.47
CA ASP A 184 2.75 -18.09 17.02
C ASP A 184 2.32 -16.71 17.55
N ARG A 185 3.23 -15.95 18.16
CA ARG A 185 2.93 -14.62 18.69
C ARG A 185 2.72 -13.57 17.59
N GLN A 186 3.58 -13.55 16.58
CA GLN A 186 3.44 -12.59 15.47
C GLN A 186 2.26 -12.95 14.56
N ARG A 187 2.01 -14.25 14.39
CA ARG A 187 0.88 -14.81 13.66
C ARG A 187 -0.44 -14.37 14.26
N GLU A 188 -0.62 -14.53 15.57
CA GLU A 188 -1.85 -14.15 16.27
C GLU A 188 -2.12 -12.65 16.13
N ARG A 189 -1.14 -11.78 16.46
CA ARG A 189 -1.32 -10.33 16.37
C ARG A 189 -1.73 -9.86 14.98
N THR A 190 -1.05 -10.39 13.95
CA THR A 190 -1.31 -10.00 12.56
C THR A 190 -2.70 -10.45 12.14
N LYS A 191 -3.06 -11.71 12.42
CA LYS A 191 -4.38 -12.25 12.11
C LYS A 191 -5.49 -11.48 12.82
N SER A 192 -5.33 -11.23 14.12
CA SER A 192 -6.33 -10.52 14.91
C SER A 192 -6.49 -9.07 14.47
N ALA A 193 -5.42 -8.39 14.06
CA ALA A 193 -5.51 -7.05 13.49
C ALA A 193 -6.27 -7.02 12.16
N LEU A 194 -6.04 -8.01 11.29
CA LEU A 194 -6.78 -8.14 10.03
C LEU A 194 -8.28 -8.41 10.24
N LEU A 195 -8.63 -9.24 11.22
CA LEU A 195 -10.01 -9.52 11.59
C LEU A 195 -10.72 -8.30 12.19
N GLU A 196 -10.03 -7.55 13.07
CA GLU A 196 -10.56 -6.33 13.70
C GLU A 196 -10.82 -5.21 12.68
N LEU A 197 -10.00 -5.11 11.63
CA LEU A 197 -10.24 -4.20 10.50
C LEU A 197 -11.34 -4.68 9.56
N HIS A 198 -11.86 -5.89 9.77
CA HIS A 198 -12.75 -6.58 8.85
C HIS A 198 -12.17 -6.72 7.45
N TRP A 199 -10.84 -6.80 7.31
CA TRP A 199 -10.19 -6.99 6.00
C TRP A 199 -10.17 -8.45 5.59
N VAL A 200 -10.30 -9.36 6.54
CA VAL A 200 -10.37 -10.79 6.26
C VAL A 200 -11.50 -11.44 7.04
N ILE A 201 -11.98 -12.54 6.51
CA ILE A 201 -12.73 -13.58 7.24
C ILE A 201 -11.89 -14.84 7.28
N GLN A 202 -12.13 -15.71 8.27
CA GLN A 202 -11.47 -17.00 8.36
C GLN A 202 -12.47 -18.12 8.07
N ASP A 203 -12.10 -19.05 7.18
CA ASP A 203 -12.91 -20.23 6.92
C ASP A 203 -12.70 -21.35 7.95
N ASN A 204 -13.45 -22.45 7.80
CA ASN A 204 -13.38 -23.61 8.68
C ASN A 204 -12.04 -24.35 8.64
N HIS A 205 -11.21 -24.11 7.62
CA HIS A 205 -9.86 -24.68 7.48
C HIS A 205 -8.78 -23.73 8.01
N GLY A 206 -9.19 -22.57 8.51
CA GLY A 206 -8.32 -21.57 9.07
C GLY A 206 -7.64 -20.66 8.03
N VAL A 207 -8.06 -20.71 6.77
CA VAL A 207 -7.56 -19.85 5.69
C VAL A 207 -8.21 -18.47 5.79
N LEU A 208 -7.42 -17.42 5.54
CA LEU A 208 -7.90 -16.04 5.55
C LEU A 208 -8.33 -15.64 4.14
N HIS A 209 -9.56 -15.19 3.98
CA HIS A 209 -10.11 -14.69 2.72
C HIS A 209 -10.37 -13.18 2.83
N PRO A 210 -10.04 -12.39 1.81
CA PRO A 210 -10.29 -10.95 1.85
C PRO A 210 -11.78 -10.64 1.80
N THR A 211 -12.20 -9.56 2.46
CA THR A 211 -13.57 -9.02 2.35
C THR A 211 -13.62 -7.84 1.36
N PRO A 212 -14.82 -7.34 1.00
CA PRO A 212 -14.94 -6.10 0.22
C PRO A 212 -14.35 -4.85 0.90
N LYS A 213 -14.16 -4.87 2.24
CA LYS A 213 -13.53 -3.77 2.98
C LYS A 213 -12.01 -3.78 2.90
N ALA A 214 -11.43 -4.87 2.41
CA ALA A 214 -9.99 -5.02 2.30
C ALA A 214 -9.43 -4.18 1.13
N PRO A 215 -8.27 -3.53 1.30
CA PRO A 215 -7.68 -2.77 0.21
C PRO A 215 -7.29 -3.67 -0.96
N VAL A 216 -7.56 -3.20 -2.20
CA VAL A 216 -7.44 -3.97 -3.44
C VAL A 216 -6.09 -4.71 -3.57
N ASP A 217 -4.97 -4.01 -3.36
CA ASP A 217 -3.64 -4.61 -3.48
C ASP A 217 -3.38 -5.72 -2.46
N PHE A 218 -3.94 -5.60 -1.25
CA PHE A 218 -3.87 -6.67 -0.25
C PHE A 218 -4.77 -7.84 -0.62
N SER A 219 -6.00 -7.59 -1.08
CA SER A 219 -6.92 -8.64 -1.53
C SER A 219 -6.32 -9.45 -2.66
N LEU A 220 -5.78 -8.79 -3.69
CA LEU A 220 -5.07 -9.43 -4.80
C LEU A 220 -3.86 -10.23 -4.31
N GLY A 221 -3.07 -9.65 -3.40
CA GLY A 221 -1.90 -10.31 -2.82
C GLY A 221 -2.26 -11.55 -1.99
N LEU A 222 -3.33 -11.48 -1.18
CA LEU A 222 -3.80 -12.56 -0.33
C LEU A 222 -4.41 -13.70 -1.16
N ASN A 223 -5.24 -13.38 -2.15
CA ASN A 223 -5.79 -14.37 -3.09
C ASN A 223 -4.69 -15.08 -3.86
N LYS A 224 -3.71 -14.34 -4.38
CA LYS A 224 -2.54 -14.92 -5.04
C LYS A 224 -1.76 -15.84 -4.09
N TYR A 225 -1.54 -15.42 -2.85
CA TYR A 225 -0.86 -16.24 -1.85
C TYR A 225 -1.63 -17.53 -1.54
N ASN A 226 -2.94 -17.45 -1.30
CA ASN A 226 -3.80 -18.59 -1.03
C ASN A 226 -3.81 -19.58 -2.21
N HIS A 227 -3.89 -19.07 -3.44
CA HIS A 227 -3.81 -19.89 -4.64
C HIS A 227 -2.46 -20.60 -4.75
N GLU A 228 -1.34 -19.91 -4.50
CA GLU A 228 0.00 -20.52 -4.48
C GLU A 228 0.14 -21.61 -3.40
N VAL A 229 -0.45 -21.40 -2.22
CA VAL A 229 -0.48 -22.40 -1.14
C VAL A 229 -1.32 -23.61 -1.54
N LYS A 230 -2.51 -23.39 -2.12
CA LYS A 230 -3.39 -24.46 -2.62
C LYS A 230 -2.68 -25.29 -3.68
N LYS A 231 -2.05 -24.61 -4.65
CA LYS A 231 -1.28 -25.21 -5.74
C LYS A 231 -0.06 -26.00 -5.24
N THR A 232 0.67 -25.48 -4.26
CA THR A 232 1.81 -26.18 -3.64
C THR A 232 1.34 -27.39 -2.82
N THR A 233 0.21 -27.28 -2.14
CA THR A 233 -0.39 -28.38 -1.36
C THR A 233 -0.86 -29.50 -2.30
N GLN A 234 -1.50 -29.15 -3.41
CA GLN A 234 -1.89 -30.12 -4.43
C GLN A 234 -0.69 -30.81 -5.08
N LEU A 235 0.37 -30.05 -5.38
CA LEU A 235 1.61 -30.61 -5.91
C LEU A 235 2.22 -31.61 -4.92
N LYS A 236 2.22 -31.27 -3.62
CA LYS A 236 2.68 -32.18 -2.57
C LYS A 236 1.84 -33.46 -2.54
N TRP A 237 0.52 -33.35 -2.56
CA TRP A 237 -0.38 -34.51 -2.57
C TRP A 237 -0.14 -35.41 -3.79
N LEU A 238 0.00 -34.84 -4.99
CA LEU A 238 0.32 -35.61 -6.21
C LEU A 238 1.67 -36.30 -6.13
N TYR A 239 2.67 -35.62 -5.56
CA TYR A 239 4.00 -36.19 -5.35
C TYR A 239 3.97 -37.37 -4.37
N GLU A 240 3.26 -37.23 -3.25
CA GLU A 240 3.08 -38.30 -2.26
C GLU A 240 2.25 -39.49 -2.81
N LYS A 241 1.28 -39.22 -3.70
CA LYS A 241 0.47 -40.25 -4.37
C LYS A 241 1.31 -41.20 -5.23
N GLU A 242 2.46 -40.74 -5.74
CA GLU A 242 3.43 -41.57 -6.46
C GLU A 242 4.40 -42.32 -5.52
N ASN A 243 4.11 -42.37 -4.21
CA ASN A 243 4.94 -42.97 -3.16
C ASN A 243 6.34 -42.34 -3.04
N LEU A 244 6.46 -41.04 -3.30
CA LEU A 244 7.72 -40.30 -3.21
C LEU A 244 7.80 -39.55 -1.86
N ASP A 245 9.01 -39.48 -1.29
CA ASP A 245 9.23 -38.77 -0.02
C ASP A 245 9.20 -37.25 -0.20
N ALA A 246 8.11 -36.63 0.25
CA ALA A 246 7.90 -35.19 0.17
C ALA A 246 8.79 -34.38 1.14
N HIS A 247 9.43 -35.00 2.13
CA HIS A 247 10.13 -34.28 3.19
C HIS A 247 11.23 -33.36 2.64
N VAL A 248 12.04 -33.86 1.71
CA VAL A 248 13.15 -33.10 1.11
C VAL A 248 12.63 -32.01 0.16
N ILE A 249 11.67 -32.35 -0.69
CA ILE A 249 11.14 -31.43 -1.71
C ILE A 249 10.43 -30.24 -1.06
N PHE A 250 9.58 -30.50 -0.06
CA PHE A 250 8.71 -29.50 0.55
C PHE A 250 9.24 -28.95 1.87
N LYS A 251 10.52 -29.20 2.17
CA LYS A 251 11.19 -28.60 3.31
C LYS A 251 11.12 -27.07 3.24
N ASP A 252 10.81 -26.46 4.39
CA ASP A 252 10.71 -25.01 4.61
C ASP A 252 9.54 -24.34 3.88
N ALA A 253 8.50 -25.11 3.49
CA ALA A 253 7.32 -24.62 2.77
C ALA A 253 7.69 -23.78 1.53
N PRO A 254 8.35 -24.38 0.53
CA PRO A 254 8.76 -23.67 -0.67
C PRO A 254 7.54 -23.18 -1.45
N ASN A 255 7.72 -22.13 -2.26
CA ASN A 255 6.71 -21.78 -3.24
C ASN A 255 6.64 -22.84 -4.37
N TYR A 256 5.59 -22.78 -5.18
CA TYR A 256 5.34 -23.76 -6.24
C TYR A 256 6.52 -23.89 -7.22
N ILE A 257 7.10 -22.77 -7.67
CA ILE A 257 8.21 -22.76 -8.64
C ILE A 257 9.42 -23.49 -8.06
N THR A 258 9.81 -23.15 -6.83
CA THR A 258 10.90 -23.82 -6.12
C THR A 258 10.60 -25.31 -5.92
N ALA A 259 9.36 -25.68 -5.59
CA ALA A 259 8.97 -27.08 -5.45
C ALA A 259 9.09 -27.84 -6.78
N ILE A 260 8.58 -27.29 -7.89
CA ILE A 260 8.67 -27.90 -9.23
C ILE A 260 10.12 -28.08 -9.67
N GLU A 261 10.99 -27.08 -9.46
CA GLU A 261 12.41 -27.20 -9.78
C GLU A 261 13.09 -28.30 -8.98
N ARG A 262 12.78 -28.42 -7.68
CA ARG A 262 13.29 -29.50 -6.83
C ARG A 262 12.83 -30.87 -7.34
N ILE A 263 11.55 -31.02 -7.70
CA ILE A 263 10.99 -32.27 -8.23
C ILE A 263 11.70 -32.64 -9.54
N LYS A 264 11.77 -31.69 -10.50
CA LYS A 264 12.39 -31.90 -11.82
C LYS A 264 13.80 -32.47 -11.74
N ASN A 265 14.56 -32.08 -10.72
CA ASN A 265 15.95 -32.49 -10.54
C ASN A 265 16.11 -33.80 -9.74
N GLN A 266 15.05 -34.31 -9.10
CA GLN A 266 15.14 -35.48 -8.21
C GLN A 266 14.48 -36.73 -8.77
N ILE A 267 13.52 -36.60 -9.69
CA ILE A 267 12.74 -37.76 -10.18
C ILE A 267 12.93 -38.00 -11.68
N PRO A 268 12.72 -39.24 -12.16
CA PRO A 268 12.70 -39.55 -13.59
C PRO A 268 11.74 -38.66 -14.38
N ARG A 269 12.13 -38.33 -15.63
CA ARG A 269 11.36 -37.44 -16.53
C ARG A 269 9.92 -37.90 -16.76
N GLU A 270 9.68 -39.21 -16.78
CA GLU A 270 8.35 -39.79 -16.95
C GLU A 270 7.43 -39.47 -15.76
N LEU A 271 7.92 -39.67 -14.53
CA LEU A 271 7.18 -39.34 -13.31
C LEU A 271 6.98 -37.83 -13.17
N PHE A 272 7.99 -37.03 -13.50
CA PHE A 272 7.84 -35.57 -13.56
C PHE A 272 6.72 -35.16 -14.52
N SER A 273 6.72 -35.71 -15.73
CA SER A 273 5.70 -35.40 -16.75
C SER A 273 4.30 -35.81 -16.28
N LYS A 274 4.18 -36.98 -15.63
CA LYS A 274 2.92 -37.46 -15.03
C LYS A 274 2.37 -36.48 -13.98
N ILE A 275 3.22 -36.05 -13.05
CA ILE A 275 2.85 -35.09 -11.98
C ILE A 275 2.47 -33.73 -12.57
N THR A 276 3.24 -33.21 -13.53
CA THR A 276 2.96 -31.91 -14.14
C THR A 276 1.68 -31.92 -14.97
N ASN A 277 1.37 -33.02 -15.67
CA ASN A 277 0.12 -33.16 -16.40
C ASN A 277 -1.07 -33.19 -15.44
N ALA A 278 -0.98 -33.96 -14.35
CA ALA A 278 -2.02 -34.00 -13.33
C ALA A 278 -2.22 -32.64 -12.62
N MET A 279 -1.14 -31.86 -12.43
CA MET A 279 -1.25 -30.47 -11.96
C MET A 279 -1.97 -29.58 -12.97
N ALA A 280 -1.67 -29.70 -14.26
CA ALA A 280 -2.33 -28.90 -15.30
C ALA A 280 -3.84 -29.22 -15.39
N ASP A 281 -4.20 -30.49 -15.28
CA ASP A 281 -5.60 -30.92 -15.23
C ASP A 281 -6.32 -30.34 -14.00
N TRP A 282 -5.66 -30.36 -12.84
CA TRP A 282 -6.18 -29.75 -11.62
C TRP A 282 -6.35 -28.23 -11.74
N GLU A 283 -5.38 -27.50 -12.30
CA GLU A 283 -5.49 -26.05 -12.49
C GLU A 283 -6.64 -25.67 -13.41
N LYS A 284 -6.87 -26.48 -14.45
CA LYS A 284 -8.00 -26.30 -15.35
C LYS A 284 -9.33 -26.48 -14.59
N GLN A 285 -9.43 -27.51 -13.74
CA GLN A 285 -10.62 -27.73 -12.93
C GLN A 285 -10.82 -26.63 -11.87
N ASP A 286 -9.76 -26.23 -11.17
CA ASP A 286 -9.79 -25.15 -10.17
C ASP A 286 -10.27 -23.83 -10.78
N SER A 287 -9.86 -23.54 -12.02
CA SER A 287 -10.31 -22.35 -12.75
C SER A 287 -11.81 -22.39 -13.07
N ILE A 288 -12.34 -23.58 -13.42
CA ILE A 288 -13.77 -23.78 -13.70
C ILE A 288 -14.58 -23.61 -12.42
N ASP A 289 -14.16 -24.27 -11.33
CA ASP A 289 -14.88 -24.25 -10.05
C ASP A 289 -14.93 -22.84 -9.46
N ASN A 290 -13.84 -22.07 -9.56
CA ASN A 290 -13.81 -20.68 -9.06
C ASN A 290 -14.62 -19.72 -9.93
N GLN A 291 -14.82 -20.01 -11.22
CA GLN A 291 -15.65 -19.19 -12.11
C GLN A 291 -17.15 -19.44 -11.87
N SER A 292 -17.55 -20.67 -11.54
CA SER A 292 -18.94 -20.96 -11.15
C SER A 292 -19.37 -20.27 -9.85
N ILE A 293 -18.45 -20.09 -8.89
CA ILE A 293 -18.74 -19.45 -7.60
C ILE A 293 -18.95 -17.93 -7.76
N SER A 294 -18.19 -17.28 -8.64
CA SER A 294 -18.36 -15.83 -8.88
C SER A 294 -19.69 -15.50 -9.53
N ASP A 295 -20.25 -16.41 -10.33
CA ASP A 295 -21.51 -16.18 -11.04
C ASP A 295 -22.74 -16.42 -10.13
N GLU A 296 -22.65 -17.30 -9.13
CA GLU A 296 -23.75 -17.56 -8.18
C GLU A 296 -23.81 -16.53 -7.02
N GLU A 297 -22.68 -16.08 -6.46
CA GLU A 297 -22.68 -15.10 -5.34
C GLU A 297 -23.07 -13.68 -5.76
N ILE A 298 -22.94 -13.31 -7.05
CA ILE A 298 -23.39 -12.00 -7.55
C ILE A 298 -24.93 -11.93 -7.64
N TYR A 299 -25.61 -13.07 -7.77
CA TYR A 299 -27.07 -13.10 -7.90
C TYR A 299 -27.81 -13.11 -6.56
N THR A 300 -27.22 -13.65 -5.49
CA THR A 300 -27.88 -13.73 -4.18
C THR A 300 -27.87 -12.41 -3.39
N ASP A 301 -26.85 -11.56 -3.55
CA ASP A 301 -26.79 -10.25 -2.89
C ASP A 301 -27.70 -9.17 -3.55
N LEU A 302 -28.15 -9.40 -4.79
CA LEU A 302 -29.09 -8.50 -5.49
C LEU A 302 -30.56 -8.75 -5.11
N GLU A 303 -30.94 -9.99 -4.76
CA GLU A 303 -32.32 -10.30 -4.37
C GLU A 303 -32.62 -10.00 -2.90
N SER A 304 -31.63 -10.07 -1.99
CA SER A 304 -31.85 -9.77 -0.57
C SER A 304 -31.93 -8.27 -0.24
N ASN A 305 -31.59 -7.38 -1.18
CA ASN A 305 -31.65 -5.92 -0.99
C ASN A 305 -32.92 -5.27 -1.60
N LEU A 306 -33.85 -6.07 -2.16
CA LEU A 306 -35.09 -5.59 -2.76
C LEU A 306 -36.37 -6.02 -2.01
N SER A 307 -36.30 -6.87 -0.98
CA SER A 307 -37.49 -7.33 -0.23
C SER A 307 -37.81 -6.58 1.07
N ASP A 308 -36.91 -5.73 1.58
CA ASP A 308 -37.00 -5.26 2.96
C ASP A 308 -37.53 -3.81 3.12
N ASP A 309 -37.94 -3.13 2.04
CA ASP A 309 -38.38 -1.72 2.10
C ASP A 309 -39.87 -1.49 1.76
N LEU A 310 -40.72 -2.50 1.97
CA LEU A 310 -42.19 -2.32 1.93
C LEU A 310 -42.84 -3.02 3.13
N GLY A 311 -42.82 -2.36 4.29
CA GLY A 311 -43.54 -2.90 5.44
C GLY A 311 -43.53 -2.03 6.69
N ASN A 312 -44.63 -1.28 6.85
CA ASN A 312 -45.25 -0.99 8.15
C ASN A 312 -44.77 0.24 8.94
N THR A 313 -45.18 1.43 8.51
CA THR A 313 -45.39 2.58 9.42
C THR A 313 -46.83 2.60 9.90
N ASP A 314 -47.05 2.04 11.10
CA ASP A 314 -48.28 2.25 11.88
C ASP A 314 -48.29 3.69 12.42
N VAL A 315 -49.33 4.42 12.01
CA VAL A 315 -49.61 5.79 12.46
C VAL A 315 -50.37 5.71 13.79
N ILE A 316 -49.74 6.17 14.86
CA ILE A 316 -50.41 6.41 16.14
C ILE A 316 -50.62 7.93 16.27
N TYR A 317 -51.89 8.34 16.22
CA TYR A 317 -52.35 9.66 16.65
C TYR A 317 -52.48 9.68 18.18
N THR A 318 -51.96 10.74 18.80
CA THR A 318 -52.43 11.19 20.12
C THR A 318 -52.60 12.70 20.07
N ASP A 319 -53.84 13.13 20.25
CA ASP A 319 -54.29 14.51 20.47
C ASP A 319 -54.05 14.95 21.92
N GLU A 320 -54.26 16.26 22.13
CA GLU A 320 -54.42 17.00 23.39
C GLU A 320 -53.13 17.32 24.16
N ASP A 321 -52.90 18.50 24.74
CA ASP A 321 -53.51 19.81 24.70
C ASP A 321 -52.54 20.76 25.46
N ASP A 322 -52.66 22.05 25.17
CA ASP A 322 -52.62 23.15 26.15
C ASP A 322 -51.33 23.74 26.80
N ILE A 323 -51.12 25.02 26.44
CA ILE A 323 -50.99 26.22 27.31
C ILE A 323 -49.57 26.74 27.74
N PHE A 324 -49.46 28.08 27.64
CA PHE A 324 -48.49 29.08 28.16
C PHE A 324 -47.16 29.21 27.38
N GLY A 325 -46.71 30.40 26.99
CA GLY A 325 -47.16 31.77 27.21
C GLY A 325 -46.15 32.74 26.57
N ASP A 326 -46.64 33.93 26.24
CA ASP A 326 -45.87 35.06 25.73
C ASP A 326 -44.65 35.40 26.58
N ASP A 327 -43.55 35.80 25.94
CA ASP A 327 -42.80 36.98 26.40
C ASP A 327 -42.02 37.63 25.26
N ASP A 328 -42.51 38.83 24.94
CA ASP A 328 -41.98 39.86 24.08
C ASP A 328 -40.90 40.66 24.83
N MET A 329 -39.70 40.80 24.25
CA MET A 329 -38.74 41.86 24.61
C MET A 329 -37.87 42.25 23.41
N GLY A 330 -38.39 43.17 22.60
CA GLY A 330 -37.84 44.52 22.54
C GLY A 330 -36.35 44.74 22.21
N SER A 331 -36.13 45.30 21.02
CA SER A 331 -34.91 45.97 20.54
C SER A 331 -34.33 47.03 21.51
N LYS A 332 -33.01 47.29 21.43
CA LYS A 332 -32.45 48.63 21.17
C LYS A 332 -30.92 48.65 20.99
N ASN A 333 -30.52 49.39 19.95
CA ASN A 333 -29.26 50.10 19.70
C ASN A 333 -28.39 50.41 20.93
N HIS A 334 -27.06 50.44 20.73
CA HIS A 334 -26.24 51.66 20.78
C HIS A 334 -24.95 51.43 19.99
N GLY A 335 -24.59 52.39 19.15
CA GLY A 335 -23.27 52.47 18.52
C GLY A 335 -22.31 53.29 19.37
N MET A 336 -21.02 52.97 19.26
CA MET A 336 -19.90 53.87 19.00
C MET A 336 -18.68 53.04 18.62
#